data_AF-A0A969PGZ4-F1
#
_entry.id   AF-A0A969PGZ4-F1
#
_cell.length_a   1.000
_cell.length_b   1.000
_cell.length_c   1.000
_cell.angle_alpha   90.00
_cell.angle_beta   90.00
_cell.angle_gamma   90.00
#
_symmetry.space_group_name_H-M   'P 1'
#
loop_
_entity.id
_entity.type
_entity.pdbx_description
1 polymer ?
#
loop_
_entity_poly.entity_id
_entity_poly.type
_entity_poly.pdbx_seq_one_letter_code
_entity_poly.pdbx_strand_id
1 'polypeptide(L)'
;MNWTRWSLTVPQPLPQQSTQARDKSGRLLGGSYYEASIAPIKTDWYSSASYRLWLPDKVSMVRGLIVKQHGCGEQVAASGLDHANDLQWQALASKHKFALIGSKLSTGEQPCEFWADLNSGSEGAFLKALQGLAQKSNHPELKTAPWVLWGHSGGSEWAAQMLQRYPERTIAVVLMRCGGYYLIRNNASILKVPVLFAVGEKDPYVYDCIDVPKQVFLHQRKKDALWTFALEPNTAHEAGATRFFAIPYLDAMITARLPENSNKLRLINKTQGWLGDISTHKIASVEQYRGNPLETVWLPNEEIARKWQEYVIEGNVSPPRQPDAPTEVRATKISPTEVLIAWHFTPDLENGLPSFRIYRNNSVIQTLEGQSHNFGDAPKTPDINLEFKDVNAPVNSVYNVAAFNELGESLSQPISN
;
A
#
# COMPACT_ATOMS: atom_id res chain seq x y z
N MET A 1 -11.49 55.17 -7.50
CA MET A 1 -11.99 54.27 -6.45
C MET A 1 -11.37 52.91 -6.65
N ASN A 2 -10.39 52.57 -5.80
CA ASN A 2 -9.86 51.22 -5.60
C ASN A 2 -10.96 50.32 -5.01
N TRP A 3 -10.93 49.02 -5.32
CA TRP A 3 -10.86 47.89 -4.37
C TRP A 3 -10.68 46.57 -5.15
N THR A 4 -9.43 46.06 -5.14
CA THR A 4 -8.99 44.65 -4.96
C THR A 4 -9.64 43.53 -5.80
N ARG A 5 -8.87 42.93 -6.73
CA ARG A 5 -8.07 41.69 -6.52
C ARG A 5 -8.88 40.53 -5.95
N TRP A 6 -9.45 39.71 -6.83
CA TRP A 6 -9.73 38.31 -6.54
C TRP A 6 -8.62 37.47 -7.16
N SER A 7 -7.83 36.91 -6.27
CA SER A 7 -6.69 36.06 -6.51
C SER A 7 -7.10 34.84 -7.32
N LEU A 8 -6.56 34.70 -8.53
CA LEU A 8 -6.26 33.39 -9.09
C LEU A 8 -5.25 32.75 -8.14
N THR A 9 -5.70 31.94 -7.19
CA THR A 9 -4.84 30.95 -6.56
C THR A 9 -4.52 29.93 -7.64
N VAL A 10 -3.51 30.25 -8.46
CA VAL A 10 -2.67 29.22 -9.05
C VAL A 10 -2.20 28.37 -7.86
N PRO A 11 -2.56 27.09 -7.76
CA PRO A 11 -2.01 26.23 -6.72
C PRO A 11 -0.49 26.35 -6.82
N GLN A 12 0.16 26.78 -5.74
CA GLN A 12 1.61 26.80 -5.74
C GLN A 12 2.10 25.40 -6.12
N PRO A 13 3.07 25.27 -7.04
CA PRO A 13 3.73 24.00 -7.24
C PRO A 13 4.27 23.53 -5.89
N LEU A 14 3.93 22.30 -5.50
CA LEU A 14 4.53 21.63 -4.35
C LEU A 14 6.06 21.76 -4.48
N PRO A 15 6.80 22.02 -3.39
CA PRO A 15 8.22 22.31 -3.44
C PRO A 15 8.94 21.18 -4.18
N GLN A 16 9.64 21.53 -5.25
CA GLN A 16 10.31 20.56 -6.12
C GLN A 16 11.57 19.94 -5.47
N GLN A 17 11.96 20.39 -4.26
CA GLN A 17 12.96 19.77 -3.37
C GLN A 17 12.72 20.21 -1.90
N SER A 18 12.89 19.27 -0.96
CA SER A 18 13.08 19.53 0.48
C SER A 18 14.58 19.70 0.78
N THR A 19 14.90 20.63 1.69
CA THR A 19 16.24 21.13 2.02
C THR A 19 16.98 20.25 3.06
N GLN A 20 18.03 19.55 2.59
CA GLN A 20 19.30 19.07 3.22
C GLN A 20 19.28 18.58 4.70
N ALA A 21 19.84 17.40 5.05
CA ALA A 21 21.20 16.92 4.75
C ALA A 21 21.27 15.56 4.01
N ARG A 22 22.22 15.48 3.09
CA ARG A 22 22.24 14.57 1.95
C ARG A 22 23.08 13.29 2.18
N ASP A 23 22.51 12.11 1.91
CA ASP A 23 23.07 11.32 0.80
C ASP A 23 22.66 12.04 -0.51
N LYS A 24 23.29 11.82 -1.67
CA LYS A 24 22.99 12.64 -2.86
C LYS A 24 21.49 12.68 -3.27
N SER A 25 20.62 11.86 -2.69
CA SER A 25 19.16 11.83 -2.87
C SER A 25 18.29 12.13 -1.64
N GLY A 26 18.74 11.94 -0.40
CA GLY A 26 17.96 12.20 0.83
C GLY A 26 16.65 11.40 0.94
N ARG A 27 16.59 10.17 0.41
CA ARG A 27 15.38 9.33 0.37
C ARG A 27 15.57 8.05 1.18
N LEU A 28 14.56 7.68 1.97
CA LEU A 28 14.57 6.48 2.84
C LEU A 28 14.60 5.16 2.07
N LEU A 29 13.79 5.10 1.01
CA LEU A 29 13.93 4.14 -0.07
C LEU A 29 14.31 4.91 -1.33
N GLY A 30 15.46 4.57 -1.92
CA GLY A 30 15.90 5.15 -3.18
C GLY A 30 14.88 4.89 -4.29
N GLY A 31 14.52 5.92 -5.04
CA GLY A 31 13.56 5.82 -6.13
C GLY A 31 13.10 7.17 -6.63
N SER A 32 12.50 7.22 -7.81
CA SER A 32 12.10 8.45 -8.50
C SER A 32 10.59 8.53 -8.73
N TYR A 33 10.04 9.74 -8.65
CA TYR A 33 8.62 10.01 -8.83
C TYR A 33 8.33 10.62 -10.19
N TYR A 34 7.21 10.20 -10.79
CA TYR A 34 6.71 10.71 -12.05
C TYR A 34 5.21 10.90 -11.95
N GLU A 35 4.69 11.99 -12.52
CA GLU A 35 3.26 12.27 -12.48
C GLU A 35 2.67 12.39 -13.88
N ALA A 36 1.40 12.02 -14.01
CA ALA A 36 0.61 12.23 -15.22
C ALA A 36 -0.81 12.65 -14.83
N SER A 37 -1.34 13.66 -15.52
CA SER A 37 -2.73 14.10 -15.38
C SER A 37 -3.44 14.00 -16.71
N ILE A 38 -4.63 13.44 -16.70
CA ILE A 38 -5.47 13.22 -17.87
C ILE A 38 -6.71 14.11 -17.73
N ALA A 39 -6.84 15.09 -18.62
CA ALA A 39 -8.06 15.88 -18.72
C ALA A 39 -9.22 15.01 -19.21
N PRO A 40 -10.44 15.18 -18.66
CA PRO A 40 -11.61 14.45 -19.14
C PRO A 40 -11.94 14.86 -20.58
N ILE A 41 -12.41 13.91 -21.37
CA ILE A 41 -13.11 14.17 -22.64
C ILE A 41 -14.62 14.22 -22.42
N LYS A 42 -15.40 14.56 -23.46
CA LYS A 42 -16.85 14.78 -23.36
C LYS A 42 -17.64 13.59 -22.78
N THR A 43 -17.13 12.38 -22.92
CA THR A 43 -17.78 11.15 -22.43
C THR A 43 -17.32 10.73 -21.04
N ASP A 44 -16.29 11.36 -20.49
CA ASP A 44 -15.77 11.06 -19.16
C ASP A 44 -16.57 11.81 -18.11
N TRP A 45 -16.78 11.18 -16.95
CA TRP A 45 -17.59 11.75 -15.88
C TRP A 45 -16.76 12.17 -14.66
N TYR A 46 -15.46 11.85 -14.64
CA TYR A 46 -14.52 12.40 -13.67
C TYR A 46 -14.20 13.87 -14.00
N SER A 47 -13.94 14.69 -12.99
CA SER A 47 -13.54 16.09 -13.16
C SER A 47 -12.03 16.24 -13.41
N SER A 48 -11.24 15.39 -12.75
CA SER A 48 -9.80 15.28 -12.98
C SER A 48 -9.29 13.89 -12.64
N ALA A 49 -8.27 13.45 -13.37
CA ALA A 49 -7.57 12.21 -13.12
C ALA A 49 -6.06 12.47 -13.09
N SER A 50 -5.43 12.30 -11.93
CA SER A 50 -3.98 12.41 -11.77
C SER A 50 -3.40 11.14 -11.15
N TYR A 51 -2.16 10.84 -11.50
CA TYR A 51 -1.47 9.64 -11.04
C TYR A 51 -0.04 10.00 -10.69
N ARG A 52 0.47 9.42 -9.60
CA ARG A 52 1.87 9.50 -9.18
C ARG A 52 2.45 8.10 -9.17
N LEU A 53 3.50 7.91 -9.96
CA LEU A 53 4.30 6.71 -10.02
C LEU A 53 5.56 6.91 -9.18
N TRP A 54 5.88 5.94 -8.32
CA TRP A 54 7.20 5.78 -7.73
C TRP A 54 7.89 4.55 -8.35
N LEU A 55 9.16 4.74 -8.72
CA LEU A 55 10.02 3.69 -9.27
C LEU A 55 11.24 3.50 -8.37
N PRO A 56 11.59 2.26 -7.96
CA PRO A 56 12.78 2.02 -7.16
C PRO A 56 14.04 2.34 -7.96
N ASP A 57 15.06 2.85 -7.28
CA ASP A 57 16.36 3.07 -7.93
C ASP A 57 16.96 1.75 -8.44
N LYS A 58 17.79 1.86 -9.49
CA LYS A 58 18.54 0.72 -10.08
C LYS A 58 17.67 -0.41 -10.67
N VAL A 59 16.37 -0.17 -10.89
CA VAL A 59 15.51 -1.09 -11.64
C VAL A 59 15.73 -0.87 -13.13
N SER A 60 16.35 -1.85 -13.81
CA SER A 60 16.54 -1.79 -15.26
C SER A 60 15.28 -2.18 -16.05
N MET A 61 14.38 -2.94 -15.42
CA MET A 61 13.10 -3.37 -16.00
C MET A 61 12.05 -3.51 -14.90
N VAL A 62 10.95 -2.78 -15.04
CA VAL A 62 9.80 -2.85 -14.14
C VAL A 62 9.00 -4.11 -14.44
N ARG A 63 8.88 -4.99 -13.45
CA ARG A 63 8.24 -6.31 -13.62
C ARG A 63 6.73 -6.30 -13.40
N GLY A 64 6.20 -5.25 -12.79
CA GLY A 64 4.79 -5.09 -12.48
C GLY A 64 4.50 -3.73 -11.84
N LEU A 65 3.22 -3.44 -11.61
CA LEU A 65 2.78 -2.27 -10.84
C LEU A 65 1.95 -2.71 -9.64
N ILE A 66 2.15 -2.05 -8.51
CA ILE A 66 1.17 -2.02 -7.42
C ILE A 66 0.32 -0.76 -7.62
N VAL A 67 -0.97 -0.94 -7.89
CA VAL A 67 -1.92 0.16 -8.13
C VAL A 67 -2.77 0.35 -6.90
N LYS A 68 -2.62 1.49 -6.23
CA LYS A 68 -3.41 1.89 -5.06
C LYS A 68 -4.44 2.92 -5.49
N GLN A 69 -5.70 2.48 -5.56
CA GLN A 69 -6.84 3.33 -5.85
C GLN A 69 -7.50 3.80 -4.55
N HIS A 70 -7.55 5.12 -4.36
CA HIS A 70 -8.19 5.73 -3.19
C HIS A 70 -9.71 5.47 -3.16
N GLY A 71 -10.32 5.70 -1.99
CA GLY A 71 -11.77 5.60 -1.80
C GLY A 71 -12.56 6.86 -2.17
N CYS A 72 -13.87 6.80 -1.99
CA CYS A 72 -14.79 7.89 -2.30
C CYS A 72 -14.52 9.13 -1.43
N GLY A 73 -14.81 10.30 -2.00
CA GLY A 73 -14.71 11.60 -1.31
C GLY A 73 -13.43 12.37 -1.63
N GLU A 74 -13.57 13.68 -1.84
CA GLU A 74 -12.47 14.57 -2.24
C GLU A 74 -11.37 14.67 -1.17
N GLN A 75 -11.71 14.54 0.12
CA GLN A 75 -10.72 14.50 1.20
C GLN A 75 -9.81 13.27 1.10
N VAL A 76 -10.37 12.12 0.76
CA VAL A 76 -9.61 10.87 0.57
C VAL A 76 -8.77 10.99 -0.71
N ALA A 77 -9.37 11.47 -1.81
CA ALA A 77 -8.68 11.72 -3.07
C ALA A 77 -7.52 12.73 -2.95
N ALA A 78 -7.62 13.72 -2.05
CA ALA A 78 -6.56 14.71 -1.82
C ALA A 78 -5.23 14.06 -1.41
N SER A 79 -5.27 12.96 -0.65
CA SER A 79 -4.11 12.16 -0.25
C SER A 79 -3.79 10.98 -1.20
N GLY A 80 -4.57 10.79 -2.27
CA GLY A 80 -4.46 9.58 -3.10
C GLY A 80 -3.17 9.47 -3.91
N LEU A 81 -2.54 10.59 -4.28
CA LEU A 81 -1.21 10.56 -4.89
C LEU A 81 -0.13 10.10 -3.89
N ASP A 82 -0.34 10.37 -2.60
CA ASP A 82 0.62 10.05 -1.54
C ASP A 82 0.68 8.55 -1.26
N HIS A 83 -0.26 7.73 -1.76
CA HIS A 83 -0.08 6.28 -1.78
C HIS A 83 1.24 5.85 -2.44
N ALA A 84 1.77 6.62 -3.39
CA ALA A 84 3.07 6.36 -4.00
C ALA A 84 4.26 6.65 -3.06
N ASN A 85 4.04 7.36 -1.95
CA ASN A 85 5.04 7.74 -0.95
C ASN A 85 5.05 6.79 0.28
N ASP A 86 4.20 5.76 0.31
CA ASP A 86 4.14 4.83 1.44
C ASP A 86 5.32 3.84 1.42
N LEU A 87 6.19 3.96 2.41
CA LEU A 87 7.46 3.25 2.52
C LEU A 87 7.29 1.75 2.68
N GLN A 88 6.21 1.27 3.29
CA GLN A 88 5.98 -0.17 3.44
C GLN A 88 5.50 -0.78 2.12
N TRP A 89 4.61 -0.07 1.39
CA TRP A 89 4.22 -0.46 0.04
C TRP A 89 5.38 -0.34 -0.96
N GLN A 90 6.25 0.66 -0.81
CA GLN A 90 7.48 0.79 -1.59
C GLN A 90 8.48 -0.33 -1.30
N ALA A 91 8.56 -0.84 -0.06
CA ALA A 91 9.39 -2.00 0.27
C ALA A 91 8.90 -3.26 -0.47
N LEU A 92 7.59 -3.51 -0.50
CA LEU A 92 7.00 -4.59 -1.31
C LEU A 92 7.30 -4.40 -2.80
N ALA A 93 7.12 -3.18 -3.33
CA ALA A 93 7.41 -2.89 -4.73
C ALA A 93 8.89 -3.11 -5.06
N SER A 94 9.81 -2.66 -4.19
CA SER A 94 11.26 -2.85 -4.33
C SER A 94 11.65 -4.31 -4.41
N LYS A 95 11.13 -5.14 -3.48
CA LYS A 95 11.40 -6.58 -3.42
C LYS A 95 11.13 -7.27 -4.76
N HIS A 96 10.07 -6.85 -5.46
CA HIS A 96 9.64 -7.47 -6.71
C HIS A 96 10.07 -6.73 -7.98
N LYS A 97 10.79 -5.61 -7.85
CA LYS A 97 11.13 -4.68 -8.95
C LYS A 97 9.89 -4.11 -9.64
N PHE A 98 8.90 -3.72 -8.84
CA PHE A 98 7.65 -3.12 -9.30
C PHE A 98 7.71 -1.60 -9.16
N ALA A 99 6.85 -0.92 -9.92
CA ALA A 99 6.49 0.45 -9.62
C ALA A 99 5.30 0.49 -8.66
N LEU A 100 5.18 1.55 -7.87
CA LEU A 100 4.02 1.84 -7.03
C LEU A 100 3.28 3.04 -7.61
N ILE A 101 1.95 2.95 -7.78
CA ILE A 101 1.16 4.06 -8.31
C ILE A 101 0.01 4.41 -7.36
N GLY A 102 -0.05 5.69 -7.00
CA GLY A 102 -1.19 6.32 -6.35
C GLY A 102 -2.01 7.11 -7.38
N SER A 103 -3.31 7.25 -7.13
CA SER A 103 -4.22 7.99 -8.01
C SER A 103 -4.94 9.09 -7.25
N LYS A 104 -5.39 10.11 -7.98
CA LYS A 104 -6.31 11.14 -7.53
C LYS A 104 -7.35 11.35 -8.62
N LEU A 105 -8.47 10.65 -8.46
CA LEU A 105 -9.68 10.78 -9.27
C LEU A 105 -10.67 11.63 -8.48
N SER A 106 -11.03 12.77 -9.06
CA SER A 106 -11.99 13.70 -8.48
C SER A 106 -13.26 13.68 -9.30
N THR A 107 -14.39 13.85 -8.62
CA THR A 107 -15.71 14.08 -9.23
C THR A 107 -16.29 15.42 -8.79
N GLY A 108 -15.56 16.19 -7.97
CA GLY A 108 -16.04 17.43 -7.39
C GLY A 108 -17.19 17.14 -6.44
N GLU A 109 -18.38 17.67 -6.76
CA GLU A 109 -19.61 17.43 -5.97
C GLU A 109 -20.39 16.18 -6.43
N GLN A 110 -19.95 15.52 -7.51
CA GLN A 110 -20.65 14.35 -8.04
C GLN A 110 -20.29 13.06 -7.29
N PRO A 111 -21.17 12.05 -7.29
CA PRO A 111 -20.91 10.75 -6.68
C PRO A 111 -19.63 10.08 -7.23
N CYS A 112 -18.93 9.31 -6.39
CA CYS A 112 -17.65 8.70 -6.78
C CYS A 112 -17.81 7.64 -7.88
N GLU A 113 -19.00 7.12 -8.12
CA GLU A 113 -19.35 6.22 -9.22
C GLU A 113 -18.94 6.80 -10.59
N PHE A 114 -18.90 8.13 -10.71
CA PHE A 114 -18.48 8.83 -11.92
C PHE A 114 -16.98 8.65 -12.24
N TRP A 115 -16.20 8.11 -11.31
CA TRP A 115 -14.87 7.57 -11.60
C TRP A 115 -14.72 6.09 -11.24
N ALA A 116 -15.48 5.56 -10.28
CA ALA A 116 -15.38 4.16 -9.85
C ALA A 116 -15.95 3.19 -10.89
N ASP A 117 -16.97 3.58 -11.66
CA ASP A 117 -17.39 2.84 -12.85
C ASP A 117 -16.37 3.07 -13.98
N LEU A 118 -15.78 1.99 -14.49
CA LEU A 118 -14.82 2.08 -15.58
C LEU A 118 -15.42 2.63 -16.87
N ASN A 119 -16.73 2.46 -17.08
CA ASN A 119 -17.44 3.02 -18.24
C ASN A 119 -17.53 4.54 -18.19
N SER A 120 -17.29 5.15 -17.02
CA SER A 120 -17.27 6.61 -16.83
C SER A 120 -15.92 7.25 -17.17
N GLY A 121 -14.99 6.49 -17.78
CA GLY A 121 -13.76 7.01 -18.41
C GLY A 121 -12.47 6.77 -17.63
N SER A 122 -12.55 6.34 -16.35
CA SER A 122 -11.36 6.18 -15.50
C SER A 122 -10.40 5.07 -15.97
N GLU A 123 -10.90 4.04 -16.67
CA GLU A 123 -10.06 3.04 -17.34
C GLU A 123 -9.18 3.69 -18.41
N GLY A 124 -9.79 4.46 -19.31
CA GLY A 124 -9.08 5.15 -20.39
C GLY A 124 -8.06 6.14 -19.84
N ALA A 125 -8.43 6.88 -18.79
CA ALA A 125 -7.53 7.77 -18.09
C ALA A 125 -6.31 7.03 -17.51
N PHE A 126 -6.53 5.92 -16.80
CA PHE A 126 -5.45 5.13 -16.21
C PHE A 126 -4.51 4.56 -17.29
N LEU A 127 -5.04 3.95 -18.35
CA LEU A 127 -4.23 3.39 -19.43
C LEU A 127 -3.43 4.47 -20.18
N LYS A 128 -4.02 5.65 -20.41
CA LYS A 128 -3.33 6.79 -21.02
C LYS A 128 -2.25 7.35 -20.09
N ALA A 129 -2.50 7.40 -18.78
CA ALA A 129 -1.51 7.80 -17.80
C ALA A 129 -0.30 6.84 -17.79
N LEU A 130 -0.52 5.52 -17.86
CA LEU A 130 0.58 4.55 -17.97
C LEU A 130 1.43 4.78 -19.22
N GLN A 131 0.84 5.16 -20.35
CA GLN A 131 1.61 5.50 -21.55
C GLN A 131 2.48 6.74 -21.35
N GLY A 132 1.94 7.80 -20.74
CA GLY A 132 2.69 9.02 -20.43
C GLY A 132 3.81 8.79 -19.40
N LEU A 133 3.52 8.01 -18.35
CA LEU A 133 4.48 7.64 -17.32
C LEU A 133 5.61 6.77 -17.88
N ALA A 134 5.29 5.82 -18.77
CA ALA A 134 6.29 5.02 -19.49
C ALA A 134 7.29 5.90 -20.25
N GLN A 135 6.81 6.93 -20.94
CA GLN A 135 7.66 7.87 -21.67
C GLN A 135 8.49 8.74 -20.72
N LYS A 136 7.89 9.30 -19.66
CA LYS A 136 8.57 10.19 -18.72
C LYS A 136 9.66 9.49 -17.91
N SER A 137 9.45 8.22 -17.59
CA SER A 137 10.38 7.41 -16.79
C SER A 137 11.37 6.61 -17.62
N ASN A 138 11.23 6.58 -18.95
CA ASN A 138 12.00 5.71 -19.84
C ASN A 138 11.83 4.21 -19.54
N HIS A 139 10.63 3.82 -19.07
CA HIS A 139 10.22 2.45 -18.80
C HIS A 139 9.03 2.04 -19.70
N PRO A 140 9.27 1.69 -20.98
CA PRO A 140 8.21 1.34 -21.93
C PRO A 140 7.34 0.16 -21.47
N GLU A 141 7.89 -0.73 -20.64
CA GLU A 141 7.23 -1.90 -20.08
C GLU A 141 6.02 -1.55 -19.18
N LEU A 142 5.96 -0.33 -18.62
CA LEU A 142 4.79 0.11 -17.82
C LEU A 142 3.46 0.02 -18.60
N LYS A 143 3.51 0.09 -19.93
CA LYS A 143 2.33 -0.02 -20.80
C LYS A 143 1.67 -1.40 -20.75
N THR A 144 2.44 -2.45 -20.51
CA THR A 144 1.98 -3.86 -20.58
C THR A 144 2.28 -4.68 -19.33
N ALA A 145 3.08 -4.15 -18.40
CA ALA A 145 3.43 -4.83 -17.16
C ALA A 145 2.17 -5.22 -16.35
N PRO A 146 2.17 -6.39 -15.72
CA PRO A 146 1.04 -6.87 -14.93
C PRO A 146 0.84 -6.05 -13.64
N TRP A 147 -0.35 -6.16 -13.05
CA TRP A 147 -0.80 -5.33 -11.93
C TRP A 147 -1.11 -6.17 -10.70
N VAL A 148 -0.68 -5.69 -9.55
CA VAL A 148 -1.38 -5.91 -8.29
C VAL A 148 -2.33 -4.72 -8.11
N LEU A 149 -3.59 -5.00 -7.82
CA LEU A 149 -4.59 -3.96 -7.61
C LEU A 149 -4.98 -3.92 -6.13
N TRP A 150 -5.03 -2.73 -5.57
CA TRP A 150 -5.60 -2.45 -4.27
C TRP A 150 -6.56 -1.29 -4.43
N GLY A 151 -7.75 -1.43 -3.86
CA GLY A 151 -8.74 -0.36 -3.83
C GLY A 151 -9.38 -0.29 -2.45
N HIS A 152 -9.86 0.90 -2.06
CA HIS A 152 -10.69 1.13 -0.87
C HIS A 152 -12.06 1.65 -1.28
N SER A 153 -13.16 1.12 -0.73
CA SER A 153 -14.53 1.59 -1.02
C SER A 153 -14.83 1.63 -2.53
N GLY A 154 -15.21 2.76 -3.12
CA GLY A 154 -15.36 2.90 -4.57
C GLY A 154 -14.11 2.49 -5.38
N GLY A 155 -12.92 2.62 -4.79
CA GLY A 155 -11.68 2.14 -5.37
C GLY A 155 -11.60 0.61 -5.44
N SER A 156 -12.23 -0.10 -4.50
CA SER A 156 -12.39 -1.55 -4.55
C SER A 156 -13.29 -1.95 -5.72
N GLU A 157 -14.39 -1.24 -5.95
CA GLU A 157 -15.25 -1.53 -7.11
C GLU A 157 -14.54 -1.23 -8.44
N TRP A 158 -13.71 -0.18 -8.49
CA TRP A 158 -12.82 0.08 -9.62
C TRP A 158 -11.84 -1.08 -9.86
N ALA A 159 -11.16 -1.55 -8.81
CA ALA A 159 -10.20 -2.65 -8.89
C ALA A 159 -10.87 -3.98 -9.30
N ALA A 160 -12.07 -4.25 -8.81
CA ALA A 160 -12.90 -5.39 -9.19
C ALA A 160 -13.24 -5.37 -10.69
N GLN A 161 -13.63 -4.23 -11.24
CA GLN A 161 -13.92 -4.10 -12.67
C GLN A 161 -12.66 -4.21 -13.53
N MET A 162 -11.52 -3.69 -13.06
CA MET A 162 -10.24 -3.84 -13.75
C MET A 162 -9.83 -5.31 -13.83
N LEU A 163 -10.01 -6.09 -12.76
CA LEU A 163 -9.85 -7.54 -12.80
C LEU A 163 -10.82 -8.20 -13.78
N GLN A 164 -12.08 -7.79 -13.79
CA GLN A 164 -13.09 -8.35 -14.69
C GLN A 164 -12.71 -8.16 -16.17
N ARG A 165 -12.09 -7.03 -16.53
CA ARG A 165 -11.68 -6.69 -17.90
C ARG A 165 -10.28 -7.22 -18.28
N TYR A 166 -9.36 -7.27 -17.32
CA TYR A 166 -7.95 -7.61 -17.55
C TYR A 166 -7.44 -8.75 -16.62
N PRO A 167 -8.09 -9.93 -16.60
CA PRO A 167 -7.67 -11.01 -15.72
C PRO A 167 -6.26 -11.55 -16.03
N GLU A 168 -5.83 -11.50 -17.28
CA GLU A 168 -4.50 -11.91 -17.73
C GLU A 168 -3.39 -10.93 -17.31
N ARG A 169 -3.75 -9.68 -17.04
CA ARG A 169 -2.83 -8.64 -16.57
C ARG A 169 -2.83 -8.50 -15.05
N THR A 170 -3.73 -9.17 -14.34
CA THR A 170 -3.90 -9.00 -12.89
C THR A 170 -3.26 -10.14 -12.11
N ILE A 171 -2.29 -9.84 -11.24
CA ILE A 171 -1.57 -10.76 -10.35
C ILE A 171 -2.41 -11.10 -9.11
N ALA A 172 -2.99 -10.10 -8.47
CA ALA A 172 -3.85 -10.26 -7.31
C ALA A 172 -4.63 -8.97 -7.08
N VAL A 173 -5.75 -9.06 -6.36
CA VAL A 173 -6.56 -7.91 -5.98
C VAL A 173 -6.84 -7.90 -4.48
N VAL A 174 -6.75 -6.73 -3.85
CA VAL A 174 -7.28 -6.46 -2.51
C VAL A 174 -8.44 -5.50 -2.64
N LEU A 175 -9.62 -5.96 -2.25
CA LEU A 175 -10.87 -5.21 -2.18
C LEU A 175 -11.10 -4.83 -0.72
N MET A 176 -10.71 -3.61 -0.37
CA MET A 176 -10.77 -3.09 0.98
C MET A 176 -12.09 -2.36 1.22
N ARG A 177 -12.82 -2.73 2.29
CA ARG A 177 -14.00 -2.03 2.80
C ARG A 177 -14.99 -1.69 1.67
N CYS A 178 -15.88 -2.63 1.35
CA CYS A 178 -16.75 -2.66 0.17
C CYS A 178 -16.11 -3.18 -1.13
N GLY A 179 -16.96 -3.29 -2.15
CA GLY A 179 -16.60 -3.59 -3.52
C GLY A 179 -16.72 -5.06 -3.91
N GLY A 180 -16.49 -5.33 -5.19
CA GLY A 180 -16.52 -6.67 -5.77
C GLY A 180 -17.86 -7.07 -6.36
N TYR A 181 -18.85 -6.18 -6.40
CA TYR A 181 -20.16 -6.49 -6.99
C TYR A 181 -20.02 -7.00 -8.43
N TYR A 182 -19.18 -6.35 -9.24
CA TYR A 182 -18.93 -6.77 -10.63
C TYR A 182 -18.30 -8.15 -10.78
N LEU A 183 -17.69 -8.70 -9.72
CA LEU A 183 -17.08 -10.03 -9.73
C LEU A 183 -18.10 -11.16 -9.55
N ILE A 184 -19.39 -10.88 -9.33
CA ILE A 184 -20.44 -11.93 -9.36
C ILE A 184 -20.62 -12.50 -10.77
N ARG A 185 -20.24 -11.73 -11.81
CA ARG A 185 -20.44 -12.09 -13.21
C ARG A 185 -19.66 -13.35 -13.57
N ASN A 186 -20.24 -14.18 -14.43
CA ASN A 186 -19.58 -15.39 -14.90
C ASN A 186 -18.39 -15.05 -15.81
N ASN A 187 -17.19 -15.25 -15.29
CA ASN A 187 -15.95 -15.20 -16.04
C ASN A 187 -14.98 -16.23 -15.44
N ALA A 188 -14.66 -17.30 -16.19
CA ALA A 188 -13.81 -18.36 -15.68
C ALA A 188 -12.35 -17.91 -15.46
N SER A 189 -11.91 -16.83 -16.10
CA SER A 189 -10.55 -16.32 -15.98
C SER A 189 -10.29 -15.66 -14.63
N ILE A 190 -11.29 -14.98 -14.04
CA ILE A 190 -11.13 -14.31 -12.73
C ILE A 190 -11.01 -15.31 -11.57
N LEU A 191 -11.56 -16.53 -11.71
CA LEU A 191 -11.47 -17.57 -10.69
C LEU A 191 -10.01 -18.01 -10.42
N LYS A 192 -9.13 -17.82 -11.40
CA LYS A 192 -7.70 -18.13 -11.35
C LYS A 192 -6.86 -17.00 -10.75
N VAL A 193 -7.46 -15.83 -10.52
CA VAL A 193 -6.78 -14.67 -9.95
C VAL A 193 -7.10 -14.61 -8.44
N PRO A 194 -6.08 -14.53 -7.58
CA PRO A 194 -6.27 -14.32 -6.16
C PRO A 194 -6.98 -13.00 -5.86
N VAL A 195 -8.04 -13.06 -5.04
CA VAL A 195 -8.81 -11.89 -4.59
C VAL A 195 -8.95 -11.97 -3.08
N LEU A 196 -8.52 -10.92 -2.39
CA LEU A 196 -8.74 -10.72 -0.97
C LEU A 196 -9.86 -9.70 -0.78
N PHE A 197 -10.97 -10.13 -0.18
CA PHE A 197 -11.99 -9.24 0.38
C PHE A 197 -11.62 -8.93 1.83
N ALA A 198 -11.27 -7.68 2.12
CA ALA A 198 -10.95 -7.22 3.46
C ALA A 198 -12.08 -6.33 4.00
N VAL A 199 -12.88 -6.89 4.89
CA VAL A 199 -14.14 -6.31 5.38
C VAL A 199 -13.99 -5.89 6.83
N GLY A 200 -14.55 -4.75 7.23
CA GLY A 200 -14.63 -4.34 8.64
C GLY A 200 -15.92 -4.86 9.26
N GLU A 201 -15.84 -5.52 10.41
CA GLU A 201 -17.01 -6.06 11.12
C GLU A 201 -18.05 -4.99 11.47
N LYS A 202 -17.59 -3.77 11.76
CA LYS A 202 -18.41 -2.64 12.18
C LYS A 202 -18.60 -1.60 11.08
N ASP A 203 -18.41 -1.98 9.82
CA ASP A 203 -18.63 -1.07 8.70
C ASP A 203 -20.10 -0.59 8.71
N PRO A 204 -20.36 0.74 8.76
CA PRO A 204 -21.72 1.27 8.84
C PRO A 204 -22.56 0.97 7.59
N TYR A 205 -21.92 0.67 6.46
CA TYR A 205 -22.58 0.34 5.20
C TYR A 205 -22.76 -1.18 5.08
N VAL A 206 -23.48 -1.78 6.03
CA VAL A 206 -23.58 -3.24 6.21
C VAL A 206 -23.88 -3.99 4.91
N TYR A 207 -24.88 -3.55 4.14
CA TYR A 207 -25.27 -4.24 2.92
C TYR A 207 -24.15 -4.22 1.86
N ASP A 208 -23.66 -3.04 1.49
CA ASP A 208 -22.70 -2.86 0.40
C ASP A 208 -21.28 -3.31 0.78
N CYS A 209 -20.95 -3.27 2.06
CA CYS A 209 -19.57 -3.40 2.53
C CYS A 209 -19.29 -4.66 3.34
N ILE A 210 -20.34 -5.36 3.79
CA ILE A 210 -20.23 -6.65 4.48
C ILE A 210 -20.97 -7.74 3.70
N ASP A 211 -22.28 -7.56 3.46
CA ASP A 211 -23.13 -8.61 2.91
C ASP A 211 -22.78 -8.91 1.44
N VAL A 212 -22.71 -7.90 0.58
CA VAL A 212 -22.39 -8.07 -0.84
C VAL A 212 -20.99 -8.71 -1.04
N PRO A 213 -19.90 -8.20 -0.45
CA PRO A 213 -18.59 -8.84 -0.49
C PRO A 213 -18.62 -10.32 -0.07
N LYS A 214 -19.30 -10.63 1.04
CA LYS A 214 -19.41 -12.01 1.54
C LYS A 214 -20.20 -12.90 0.58
N GLN A 215 -21.31 -12.41 0.04
CA GLN A 215 -22.13 -13.15 -0.93
C GLN A 215 -21.36 -13.45 -2.22
N VAL A 216 -20.65 -12.45 -2.77
CA VAL A 216 -19.82 -12.61 -3.96
C VAL A 216 -18.69 -13.61 -3.71
N PHE A 217 -17.99 -13.49 -2.58
CA PHE A 217 -16.98 -14.44 -2.16
C PHE A 217 -17.52 -15.87 -2.11
N LEU A 218 -18.60 -16.11 -1.36
CA LEU A 218 -19.21 -17.44 -1.23
C LEU A 218 -19.68 -18.00 -2.57
N HIS A 219 -20.26 -17.15 -3.43
CA HIS A 219 -20.71 -17.55 -4.76
C HIS A 219 -19.57 -18.07 -5.62
N GLN A 220 -18.41 -17.41 -5.57
CA GLN A 220 -17.28 -17.73 -6.45
C GLN A 220 -16.38 -18.82 -5.86
N ARG A 221 -16.33 -18.97 -4.53
CA ARG A 221 -15.70 -20.13 -3.88
C ARG A 221 -16.40 -21.45 -4.19
N LYS A 222 -17.73 -21.45 -4.39
CA LYS A 222 -18.46 -22.62 -4.94
C LYS A 222 -18.00 -23.03 -6.35
N LYS A 223 -17.36 -22.11 -7.09
CA LYS A 223 -16.73 -22.36 -8.40
C LYS A 223 -15.22 -22.55 -8.28
N ASP A 224 -14.75 -22.80 -7.06
CA ASP A 224 -13.36 -23.09 -6.73
C ASP A 224 -12.39 -21.92 -7.05
N ALA A 225 -12.85 -20.69 -6.84
CA ALA A 225 -12.01 -19.50 -6.95
C ALA A 225 -10.91 -19.48 -5.88
N LEU A 226 -9.74 -18.93 -6.21
CA LEU A 226 -8.59 -18.75 -5.30
C LEU A 226 -8.76 -17.53 -4.38
N TRP A 227 -9.91 -17.42 -3.71
CA TRP A 227 -10.28 -16.18 -3.03
C TRP A 227 -10.20 -16.30 -1.51
N THR A 228 -9.93 -15.17 -0.88
CA THR A 228 -9.80 -14.99 0.55
C THR A 228 -10.82 -13.96 1.03
N PHE A 229 -11.46 -14.24 2.16
CA PHE A 229 -12.33 -13.31 2.86
C PHE A 229 -11.77 -13.11 4.27
N ALA A 230 -11.55 -11.87 4.66
CA ALA A 230 -11.03 -11.52 5.97
C ALA A 230 -11.94 -10.46 6.59
N LEU A 231 -12.64 -10.85 7.66
CA LEU A 231 -13.46 -9.96 8.47
C LEU A 231 -12.59 -9.45 9.63
N GLU A 232 -12.23 -8.18 9.59
CA GLU A 232 -11.46 -7.53 10.64
C GLU A 232 -12.39 -7.19 11.82
N PRO A 233 -12.19 -7.80 13.00
CA PRO A 233 -13.03 -7.53 14.16
C PRO A 233 -12.85 -6.08 14.63
N ASN A 234 -13.92 -5.51 15.19
CA ASN A 234 -13.93 -4.16 15.77
C ASN A 234 -13.59 -2.98 14.85
N THR A 235 -13.36 -3.20 13.56
CA THR A 235 -12.99 -2.16 12.60
C THR A 235 -14.18 -1.75 11.74
N ALA A 236 -14.32 -0.45 11.48
CA ALA A 236 -15.36 0.11 10.63
C ALA A 236 -14.84 0.31 9.19
N HIS A 237 -15.17 1.44 8.58
CA HIS A 237 -14.89 1.71 7.16
C HIS A 237 -13.43 2.11 6.88
N GLU A 238 -12.64 2.39 7.91
CA GLU A 238 -11.20 2.66 7.81
C GLU A 238 -10.39 1.42 7.40
N ALA A 239 -9.23 1.65 6.79
CA ALA A 239 -8.29 0.60 6.40
C ALA A 239 -7.78 -0.24 7.58
N GLY A 240 -7.81 0.30 8.81
CA GLY A 240 -7.43 -0.41 10.03
C GLY A 240 -6.02 -1.03 9.93
N ALA A 241 -5.88 -2.24 10.47
CA ALA A 241 -4.62 -2.97 10.46
C ALA A 241 -4.41 -3.79 9.17
N THR A 242 -5.31 -3.70 8.19
CA THR A 242 -5.34 -4.61 7.04
C THR A 242 -4.02 -4.72 6.28
N ARG A 243 -3.22 -3.65 6.22
CA ARG A 243 -1.91 -3.66 5.53
C ARG A 243 -0.97 -4.75 6.05
N PHE A 244 -1.03 -5.07 7.35
CA PHE A 244 -0.17 -6.09 7.96
C PHE A 244 -0.52 -7.52 7.52
N PHE A 245 -1.73 -7.74 7.00
CA PHE A 245 -2.10 -8.97 6.31
C PHE A 245 -1.97 -8.86 4.78
N ALA A 246 -2.43 -7.76 4.19
CA ALA A 246 -2.51 -7.58 2.75
C ALA A 246 -1.13 -7.55 2.07
N ILE A 247 -0.12 -6.90 2.66
CA ILE A 247 1.22 -6.83 2.10
C ILE A 247 1.89 -8.21 2.01
N PRO A 248 1.98 -9.02 3.10
CA PRO A 248 2.54 -10.36 2.98
C PRO A 248 1.69 -11.30 2.11
N TYR A 249 0.36 -11.16 2.11
CA TYR A 249 -0.51 -11.88 1.18
C TYR A 249 -0.12 -11.58 -0.29
N LEU A 250 0.03 -10.30 -0.64
CA LEU A 250 0.42 -9.88 -1.99
C LEU A 250 1.83 -10.33 -2.35
N ASP A 251 2.78 -10.27 -1.43
CA ASP A 251 4.14 -10.80 -1.60
C ASP A 251 4.13 -12.28 -2.02
N ALA A 252 3.34 -13.11 -1.33
CA ALA A 252 3.17 -14.52 -1.66
C ALA A 252 2.52 -14.71 -3.05
N MET A 253 1.50 -13.91 -3.39
CA MET A 253 0.83 -14.00 -4.70
C MET A 253 1.71 -13.57 -5.87
N ILE A 254 2.49 -12.50 -5.71
CA ILE A 254 3.46 -12.06 -6.72
C ILE A 254 4.49 -13.17 -6.94
N THR A 255 5.05 -13.72 -5.86
CA THR A 255 6.04 -14.80 -5.91
C THR A 255 5.50 -16.04 -6.63
N ALA A 256 4.26 -16.44 -6.32
CA ALA A 256 3.64 -17.61 -6.93
C ALA A 256 3.32 -17.41 -8.43
N ARG A 257 2.90 -16.20 -8.82
CA ARG A 257 2.35 -15.96 -10.17
C ARG A 257 3.31 -15.32 -11.16
N LEU A 258 4.31 -14.56 -10.73
CA LEU A 258 5.17 -13.81 -11.64
C LEU A 258 6.55 -14.46 -11.84
N PRO A 259 6.80 -15.15 -12.97
CA PRO A 259 8.09 -15.79 -13.24
C PRO A 259 9.22 -14.77 -13.37
N GLU A 260 10.42 -15.08 -12.88
CA GLU A 260 11.58 -14.17 -12.89
C GLU A 260 11.84 -13.50 -14.25
N ASN A 261 11.80 -14.28 -15.34
CA ASN A 261 12.16 -13.85 -16.69
C ASN A 261 10.98 -13.72 -17.67
N SER A 262 9.75 -13.49 -17.17
CA SER A 262 8.57 -13.34 -18.03
C SER A 262 7.47 -12.51 -17.36
N ASN A 263 6.67 -11.80 -18.17
CA ASN A 263 5.46 -11.10 -17.72
C ASN A 263 4.18 -11.94 -17.86
N LYS A 264 4.26 -13.13 -18.48
CA LYS A 264 3.15 -14.09 -18.54
C LYS A 264 2.92 -14.73 -17.17
N LEU A 265 1.75 -14.48 -16.60
CA LEU A 265 1.40 -14.96 -15.26
C LEU A 265 1.20 -16.49 -15.22
N ARG A 266 1.75 -17.12 -14.19
CA ARG A 266 1.59 -18.53 -13.88
C ARG A 266 0.21 -18.79 -13.26
N LEU A 267 -0.30 -19.99 -13.51
CA LEU A 267 -1.40 -20.55 -12.73
C LEU A 267 -0.86 -21.03 -11.40
N ILE A 268 -1.65 -20.88 -10.34
CA ILE A 268 -1.30 -21.38 -9.02
C ILE A 268 -1.74 -22.84 -8.91
N ASN A 269 -0.86 -23.68 -8.35
CA ASN A 269 -1.24 -25.02 -7.93
C ASN A 269 -2.05 -24.95 -6.62
N LYS A 270 -3.38 -24.89 -6.73
CA LYS A 270 -4.29 -24.76 -5.59
C LYS A 270 -4.16 -25.86 -4.53
N THR A 271 -3.68 -27.05 -4.91
CA THR A 271 -3.54 -28.21 -4.00
C THR A 271 -2.44 -28.04 -2.96
N GLN A 272 -1.48 -27.12 -3.19
CA GLN A 272 -0.43 -26.78 -2.24
C GLN A 272 -0.81 -25.62 -1.31
N GLY A 273 -2.05 -25.12 -1.44
CA GLY A 273 -2.56 -24.05 -0.60
C GLY A 273 -3.05 -24.52 0.77
N TRP A 274 -3.55 -23.54 1.51
CA TRP A 274 -4.17 -23.70 2.81
C TRP A 274 -5.61 -23.22 2.77
N LEU A 275 -6.41 -23.73 3.68
CA LEU A 275 -7.82 -23.40 3.83
C LEU A 275 -8.06 -22.81 5.20
N GLY A 276 -8.95 -21.83 5.27
CA GLY A 276 -9.39 -21.19 6.51
C GLY A 276 -10.91 -21.15 6.59
N ASP A 277 -11.46 -21.67 7.67
CA ASP A 277 -12.91 -21.66 7.90
C ASP A 277 -13.36 -20.29 8.41
N ILE A 278 -14.23 -19.60 7.66
CA ILE A 278 -14.63 -18.21 7.98
C ILE A 278 -15.52 -18.08 9.22
N SER A 279 -15.97 -19.18 9.82
CA SER A 279 -16.82 -19.17 11.02
C SER A 279 -16.08 -19.62 12.27
N THR A 280 -15.19 -20.60 12.14
CA THR A 280 -14.41 -21.15 13.25
C THR A 280 -12.97 -20.64 13.30
N HIS A 281 -12.52 -19.96 12.24
CA HIS A 281 -11.16 -19.47 12.03
C HIS A 281 -10.08 -20.56 12.04
N LYS A 282 -10.47 -21.84 11.99
CA LYS A 282 -9.52 -22.95 11.92
C LYS A 282 -8.86 -23.01 10.55
N ILE A 283 -7.55 -23.23 10.56
CA ILE A 283 -6.75 -23.40 9.35
C ILE A 283 -6.26 -24.84 9.21
N ALA A 284 -6.12 -25.32 7.98
CA ALA A 284 -5.43 -26.56 7.65
C ALA A 284 -4.88 -26.50 6.22
N SER A 285 -3.91 -27.34 5.88
CA SER A 285 -3.54 -27.53 4.47
C SER A 285 -4.72 -28.12 3.69
N VAL A 286 -4.76 -27.91 2.37
CA VAL A 286 -5.80 -28.49 1.50
C VAL A 286 -5.90 -30.01 1.67
N GLU A 287 -4.77 -30.70 1.84
CA GLU A 287 -4.70 -32.16 2.05
C GLU A 287 -5.29 -32.59 3.41
N GLN A 288 -5.08 -31.79 4.46
CA GLN A 288 -5.47 -32.12 5.82
C GLN A 288 -6.87 -31.63 6.20
N TYR A 289 -7.46 -30.75 5.39
CA TYR A 289 -8.81 -30.26 5.64
C TYR A 289 -9.85 -31.39 5.53
N ARG A 290 -10.82 -31.40 6.45
CA ARG A 290 -11.85 -32.45 6.56
C ARG A 290 -13.27 -31.94 6.32
N GLY A 291 -13.46 -30.64 6.12
CA GLY A 291 -14.73 -30.02 5.77
C GLY A 291 -14.90 -29.85 4.26
N ASN A 292 -15.88 -29.04 3.85
CA ASN A 292 -16.07 -28.66 2.44
C ASN A 292 -15.07 -27.55 2.04
N PRO A 293 -14.04 -27.84 1.21
CA PRO A 293 -13.06 -26.82 0.84
C PRO A 293 -13.67 -25.66 0.04
N LEU A 294 -14.85 -25.82 -0.58
CA LEU A 294 -15.50 -24.76 -1.36
C LEU A 294 -16.24 -23.72 -0.49
N GLU A 295 -16.29 -23.92 0.82
CA GLU A 295 -16.92 -23.01 1.80
C GLU A 295 -15.89 -22.28 2.69
N THR A 296 -14.60 -22.45 2.39
CA THR A 296 -13.48 -21.85 3.13
C THR A 296 -12.80 -20.76 2.33
N VAL A 297 -11.97 -19.93 2.96
CA VAL A 297 -10.97 -19.14 2.21
C VAL A 297 -9.89 -20.05 1.65
N TRP A 298 -9.32 -19.67 0.50
CA TRP A 298 -8.08 -20.26 0.02
C TRP A 298 -6.91 -19.31 0.30
N LEU A 299 -5.78 -19.85 0.73
CA LEU A 299 -4.57 -19.13 1.13
C LEU A 299 -3.34 -19.79 0.48
N PRO A 300 -2.28 -19.04 0.14
CA PRO A 300 -1.20 -19.55 -0.72
C PRO A 300 -0.27 -20.54 -0.01
N ASN A 301 -0.12 -20.43 1.30
CA ASN A 301 0.78 -21.25 2.10
C ASN A 301 0.43 -21.14 3.60
N GLU A 302 1.17 -21.86 4.44
CA GLU A 302 0.95 -21.92 5.89
C GLU A 302 1.17 -20.57 6.57
N GLU A 303 2.23 -19.84 6.21
CA GLU A 303 2.57 -18.56 6.83
C GLU A 303 1.42 -17.56 6.65
N ILE A 304 0.92 -17.43 5.42
CA ILE A 304 -0.20 -16.53 5.12
C ILE A 304 -1.48 -17.02 5.77
N ALA A 305 -1.67 -18.34 5.95
CA ALA A 305 -2.82 -18.86 6.68
C ALA A 305 -2.79 -18.53 8.17
N ARG A 306 -1.61 -18.57 8.80
CA ARG A 306 -1.43 -18.15 10.20
C ARG A 306 -1.68 -16.65 10.36
N LYS A 307 -1.15 -15.83 9.46
CA LYS A 307 -1.40 -14.37 9.44
C LYS A 307 -2.89 -14.05 9.21
N TRP A 308 -3.56 -14.78 8.32
CA TRP A 308 -5.01 -14.65 8.12
C TRP A 308 -5.78 -14.98 9.40
N GLN A 309 -5.45 -16.10 10.05
CA GLN A 309 -6.11 -16.55 11.27
C GLN A 309 -5.94 -15.52 12.40
N GLU A 310 -4.72 -15.04 12.62
CA GLU A 310 -4.44 -13.99 13.60
C GLU A 310 -5.22 -12.72 13.28
N TYR A 311 -5.17 -12.26 12.03
CA TYR A 311 -5.86 -11.05 11.59
C TYR A 311 -7.38 -11.09 11.79
N VAL A 312 -8.05 -12.20 11.47
CA VAL A 312 -9.51 -12.31 11.65
C VAL A 312 -9.95 -12.56 13.10
N ILE A 313 -9.02 -12.92 13.99
CA ILE A 313 -9.29 -13.10 15.43
C ILE A 313 -8.99 -11.80 16.19
N GLU A 314 -7.83 -11.20 15.96
CA GLU A 314 -7.30 -10.10 16.76
C GLU A 314 -7.52 -8.73 16.11
N GLY A 315 -7.82 -8.68 14.81
CA GLY A 315 -7.89 -7.43 14.04
C GLY A 315 -6.52 -6.80 13.79
N ASN A 316 -5.43 -7.56 13.97
CA ASN A 316 -4.06 -7.16 13.68
C ASN A 316 -3.21 -8.40 13.34
N VAL A 317 -1.99 -8.17 12.83
CA VAL A 317 -0.97 -9.21 12.67
C VAL A 317 0.27 -8.72 13.39
N SER A 318 0.74 -9.43 14.41
CA SER A 318 1.95 -9.06 15.13
C SER A 318 3.18 -9.17 14.23
N PRO A 319 4.17 -8.27 14.39
CA PRO A 319 5.41 -8.35 13.64
C PRO A 319 6.15 -9.63 14.04
N PRO A 320 6.85 -10.32 13.11
CA PRO A 320 7.54 -11.56 13.41
C PRO A 320 8.89 -11.35 14.14
N ARG A 321 9.38 -10.11 14.21
CA ARG A 321 10.69 -9.74 14.76
C ARG A 321 10.73 -8.27 15.17
N GLN A 322 11.72 -7.91 15.99
CA GLN A 322 12.09 -6.50 16.21
C GLN A 322 12.60 -5.86 14.91
N PRO A 323 12.48 -4.53 14.74
CA PRO A 323 13.05 -3.85 13.58
C PRO A 323 14.58 -3.94 13.61
N ASP A 324 15.22 -3.78 12.46
CA ASP A 324 16.69 -3.75 12.41
C ASP A 324 17.26 -2.52 13.12
N ALA A 325 18.53 -2.57 13.54
CA ALA A 325 19.16 -1.40 14.15
C ALA A 325 19.38 -0.30 13.09
N PRO A 326 19.14 0.99 13.42
CA PRO A 326 19.52 2.11 12.56
C PRO A 326 21.02 2.07 12.22
N THR A 327 21.34 2.38 10.96
CA THR A 327 22.72 2.38 10.44
C THR A 327 23.16 3.79 10.09
N GLU A 328 24.46 3.97 9.82
CA GLU A 328 25.02 5.27 9.41
C GLU A 328 24.64 6.44 10.32
N VAL A 329 24.53 6.18 11.63
CA VAL A 329 24.21 7.22 12.60
C VAL A 329 25.36 8.22 12.68
N ARG A 330 25.04 9.50 12.53
CA ARG A 330 26.01 10.61 12.55
C ARG A 330 25.53 11.65 13.54
N ALA A 331 26.43 12.13 14.38
CA ALA A 331 26.25 13.30 15.21
C ALA A 331 27.10 14.44 14.62
N THR A 332 26.46 15.51 14.18
CA THR A 332 27.13 16.69 13.61
C THR A 332 26.92 17.87 14.54
N LYS A 333 28.01 18.37 15.14
CA LYS A 333 27.95 19.57 15.97
C LYS A 333 27.59 20.80 15.12
N ILE A 334 26.51 21.48 15.50
CA ILE A 334 26.02 22.72 14.86
C ILE A 334 26.49 23.94 15.65
N SER A 335 26.47 23.86 16.98
CA SER A 335 26.94 24.90 17.89
C SER A 335 27.49 24.27 19.18
N PRO A 336 27.96 25.03 20.18
CA PRO A 336 28.41 24.48 21.47
C PRO A 336 27.36 23.62 22.20
N THR A 337 26.07 23.87 22.00
CA THR A 337 24.95 23.16 22.65
C THR A 337 24.02 22.45 21.67
N GLU A 338 24.27 22.58 20.37
CA GLU A 338 23.41 22.01 19.34
C GLU A 338 24.12 20.92 18.53
N VAL A 339 23.49 19.75 18.43
CA VAL A 339 23.96 18.60 17.64
C VAL A 339 22.81 18.13 16.74
N LEU A 340 23.09 17.93 15.46
CA LEU A 340 22.20 17.27 14.52
C LEU A 340 22.55 15.78 14.47
N ILE A 341 21.60 14.94 14.85
CA ILE A 341 21.68 13.49 14.76
C ILE A 341 20.95 13.09 13.48
N ALA A 342 21.60 12.38 12.58
CA ALA A 342 20.98 11.83 11.37
C ALA A 342 21.31 10.34 11.27
N TRP A 343 20.39 9.53 10.72
CA TRP A 343 20.60 8.09 10.56
C TRP A 343 19.97 7.58 9.27
N HIS A 344 20.39 6.38 8.87
CA HIS A 344 19.78 5.62 7.80
C HIS A 344 18.94 4.47 8.36
N PHE A 345 17.83 4.18 7.70
CA PHE A 345 17.01 3.01 7.94
C PHE A 345 16.38 2.56 6.62
N THR A 346 16.34 1.25 6.37
CA THR A 346 15.67 0.67 5.20
C THR A 346 14.34 0.06 5.63
N PRO A 347 13.20 0.66 5.26
CA PRO A 347 11.88 0.08 5.50
C PRO A 347 11.74 -1.33 4.94
N ASP A 348 11.10 -2.22 5.69
CA ASP A 348 10.81 -3.60 5.28
C ASP A 348 9.30 -3.86 5.14
N LEU A 349 8.93 -5.07 4.74
CA LEU A 349 7.52 -5.44 4.52
C LEU A 349 6.78 -5.59 5.85
N GLU A 350 7.48 -6.00 6.90
CA GLU A 350 6.93 -6.37 8.19
C GLU A 350 6.66 -5.16 9.10
N ASN A 351 7.63 -4.25 9.19
CA ASN A 351 7.65 -3.10 10.09
C ASN A 351 7.46 -1.77 9.36
N GLY A 352 7.60 -1.74 8.02
CA GLY A 352 7.62 -0.48 7.29
C GLY A 352 8.72 0.44 7.80
N LEU A 353 8.41 1.72 7.99
CA LEU A 353 9.28 2.62 8.75
C LEU A 353 8.81 2.64 10.22
N PRO A 354 9.55 2.02 11.15
CA PRO A 354 9.17 1.96 12.56
C PRO A 354 9.36 3.31 13.25
N SER A 355 8.92 3.40 14.51
CA SER A 355 9.25 4.53 15.37
C SER A 355 10.67 4.43 15.91
N PHE A 356 11.24 5.58 16.27
CA PHE A 356 12.62 5.69 16.75
C PHE A 356 12.71 6.34 18.13
N ARG A 357 13.69 5.91 18.92
CA ARG A 357 14.10 6.58 20.17
C ARG A 357 15.51 7.12 20.01
N ILE A 358 15.71 8.37 20.40
CA ILE A 358 17.02 9.01 20.45
C ILE A 358 17.50 8.95 21.90
N TYR A 359 18.63 8.30 22.09
CA TYR A 359 19.31 8.22 23.37
C TYR A 359 20.48 9.20 23.39
N ARG A 360 20.67 9.84 24.54
CA ARG A 360 21.86 10.62 24.87
C ARG A 360 22.37 10.20 26.24
N ASN A 361 23.62 9.77 26.31
CA ASN A 361 24.24 9.24 27.53
C ASN A 361 23.35 8.18 28.21
N ASN A 362 22.87 7.22 27.43
CA ASN A 362 21.97 6.12 27.84
C ASN A 362 20.58 6.54 28.35
N SER A 363 20.18 7.80 28.19
CA SER A 363 18.82 8.28 28.52
C SER A 363 18.05 8.64 27.26
N VAL A 364 16.78 8.25 27.15
CA VAL A 364 15.90 8.68 26.05
C VAL A 364 15.68 10.19 26.16
N ILE A 365 15.98 10.92 25.10
CA ILE A 365 15.73 12.36 25.00
C ILE A 365 14.63 12.70 23.99
N GLN A 366 14.31 11.79 23.08
CA GLN A 366 13.21 11.97 22.14
C GLN A 366 12.65 10.62 21.66
N THR A 367 11.35 10.59 21.40
CA THR A 367 10.69 9.53 20.63
C THR A 367 10.09 10.14 19.36
N LEU A 368 10.41 9.56 18.21
CA LEU A 368 9.95 10.00 16.90
C LEU A 368 9.06 8.91 16.31
N GLU A 369 7.89 9.30 15.81
CA GLU A 369 7.02 8.35 15.12
C GLU A 369 7.59 8.00 13.75
N GLY A 370 7.42 6.73 13.36
CA GLY A 370 7.68 6.27 12.01
C GLY A 370 6.61 6.74 11.01
N GLN A 371 6.52 6.05 9.86
CA GLN A 371 5.46 6.35 8.90
C GLN A 371 4.18 5.62 9.28
N SER A 372 3.20 6.39 9.77
CA SER A 372 1.83 5.90 9.95
C SER A 372 0.96 6.22 8.72
N HIS A 373 -0.25 5.68 8.72
CA HIS A 373 -1.20 5.84 7.62
C HIS A 373 -2.55 6.39 8.07
N ASN A 374 -3.30 6.90 7.10
CA ASN A 374 -4.61 7.50 7.29
C ASN A 374 -5.75 6.48 7.08
N PHE A 375 -6.97 7.00 7.08
CA PHE A 375 -8.21 6.23 6.89
C PHE A 375 -8.21 5.36 5.63
N GLY A 376 -7.67 5.87 4.52
CA GLY A 376 -7.62 5.21 3.22
C GLY A 376 -6.27 4.56 2.91
N ASP A 377 -5.48 4.24 3.94
CA ASP A 377 -4.18 3.57 3.83
C ASP A 377 -3.12 4.39 3.05
N ALA A 378 -3.29 5.70 2.91
CA ALA A 378 -2.24 6.61 2.42
C ALA A 378 -1.37 7.05 3.62
N PRO A 379 -0.07 7.34 3.42
CA PRO A 379 0.79 7.76 4.51
C PRO A 379 0.32 9.11 5.07
N LYS A 380 0.28 9.25 6.40
CA LYS A 380 -0.05 10.56 7.03
C LYS A 380 1.05 11.59 6.80
N THR A 381 2.29 11.12 6.81
CA THR A 381 3.48 11.93 6.56
C THR A 381 4.19 11.36 5.34
N PRO A 382 3.98 11.94 4.14
CA PRO A 382 4.57 11.42 2.91
C PRO A 382 6.08 11.64 2.83
N ASP A 383 6.60 12.66 3.51
CA ASP A 383 8.03 12.99 3.57
C ASP A 383 8.54 12.87 5.00
N ILE A 384 9.38 11.87 5.27
CA ILE A 384 10.00 11.67 6.58
C ILE A 384 11.50 11.86 6.47
N ASN A 385 12.03 12.73 7.34
CA ASN A 385 13.46 12.91 7.53
C ASN A 385 13.90 12.13 8.77
N LEU A 386 14.93 11.29 8.62
CA LEU A 386 15.57 10.60 9.74
C LEU A 386 16.66 11.47 10.35
N GLU A 387 16.21 12.55 10.98
CA GLU A 387 17.07 13.49 11.67
C GLU A 387 16.41 14.02 12.95
N PHE A 388 17.25 14.42 13.91
CA PHE A 388 16.84 15.03 15.17
C PHE A 388 17.86 16.07 15.60
N LYS A 389 17.39 17.28 15.95
CA LYS A 389 18.25 18.34 16.48
C LYS A 389 18.16 18.37 18.01
N ASP A 390 19.22 17.95 18.68
CA ASP A 390 19.39 18.16 20.12
C ASP A 390 19.91 19.58 20.35
N VAL A 391 19.11 20.43 21.02
CA VAL A 391 19.46 21.84 21.28
C VAL A 391 20.08 22.08 22.66
N ASN A 392 20.20 21.03 23.47
CA ASN A 392 20.70 21.08 24.84
C ASN A 392 21.81 20.05 25.07
N ALA A 393 22.64 19.79 24.05
CA ALA A 393 23.67 18.77 24.07
C ALA A 393 24.83 19.15 25.01
N PRO A 394 25.12 18.37 26.06
CA PRO A 394 26.35 18.53 26.83
C PRO A 394 27.60 18.29 25.98
N VAL A 395 28.74 18.79 26.50
CA VAL A 395 30.06 18.46 25.95
C VAL A 395 30.29 16.95 26.02
N ASN A 396 30.82 16.35 24.95
CA ASN A 396 31.09 14.90 24.82
C ASN A 396 29.83 14.03 25.00
N SER A 397 28.72 14.44 24.38
CA SER A 397 27.50 13.64 24.37
C SER A 397 27.67 12.42 23.49
N VAL A 398 27.25 11.26 24.00
CA VAL A 398 27.18 10.01 23.24
C VAL A 398 25.72 9.74 22.87
N TYR A 399 25.47 9.52 21.59
CA TYR A 399 24.15 9.27 21.03
C TYR A 399 24.00 7.83 20.53
N ASN A 400 22.80 7.28 20.70
CA ASN A 400 22.33 6.09 20.00
C ASN A 400 20.94 6.38 19.41
N VAL A 401 20.62 5.74 18.29
CA VAL A 401 19.27 5.72 17.73
C VAL A 401 18.78 4.29 17.80
N ALA A 402 17.59 4.08 18.36
CA ALA A 402 16.95 2.77 18.39
C ALA A 402 15.70 2.78 17.52
N ALA A 403 15.53 1.79 16.65
CA ALA A 403 14.25 1.50 16.02
C ALA A 403 13.47 0.53 16.92
N PHE A 404 12.16 0.70 17.08
CA PHE A 404 11.37 -0.13 17.98
C PHE A 404 9.97 -0.46 17.47
N ASN A 405 9.44 -1.60 17.93
CA ASN A 405 8.05 -2.01 17.80
C ASN A 405 7.58 -2.68 19.10
N GLU A 406 6.42 -3.34 19.09
CA GLU A 406 5.86 -4.04 20.26
C GLU A 406 6.73 -5.19 20.81
N LEU A 407 7.66 -5.73 20.01
CA LEU A 407 8.57 -6.79 20.43
C LEU A 407 9.88 -6.27 21.06
N GLY A 408 10.14 -4.97 21.01
CA GLY A 408 11.32 -4.34 21.60
C GLY A 408 12.07 -3.38 20.68
N GLU A 409 13.32 -3.08 21.03
CA GLU A 409 14.15 -2.08 20.36
C GLU A 409 15.51 -2.63 19.92
N SER A 410 15.97 -2.17 18.75
CA SER A 410 17.30 -2.46 18.20
C SER A 410 18.13 -1.18 18.15
N LEU A 411 19.20 -1.12 18.97
CA LEU A 411 20.06 0.05 19.10
C LEU A 411 21.16 0.09 18.04
N SER A 412 21.43 1.27 17.51
CA SER A 412 22.64 1.56 16.75
C SER A 412 23.89 1.49 17.61
N GLN A 413 25.06 1.41 16.95
CA GLN A 413 26.34 1.68 17.62
C GLN A 413 26.36 3.11 18.19
N PRO A 414 27.00 3.34 19.35
CA PRO A 414 27.11 4.67 19.96
C PRO A 414 28.01 5.57 19.12
N ILE A 415 27.63 6.84 19.01
CA ILE A 415 28.41 7.88 18.32
C ILE A 415 28.61 9.10 19.23
N SER A 416 29.81 9.66 19.26
CA SER A 416 30.09 10.90 20.00
C SER A 416 29.91 12.12 19.09
N ASN A 417 29.55 13.27 19.68
CA ASN A 417 29.38 14.54 18.97
C ASN A 417 30.67 15.31 18.66
#